data_AF-A0A4Q3E637-F1
#
_entry.id   AF-A0A4Q3E637-F1
#
_cell.length_a   1.000
_cell.length_b   1.000
_cell.length_c   1.000
_cell.angle_alpha   90.00
_cell.angle_beta   90.00
_cell.angle_gamma   90.00
#
_symmetry.space_group_name_H-M   'P 1'
#
loop_
_entity.id
_entity.type
_entity.pdbx_description
1 polymer ?
#
loop_
_entity_poly.entity_id
_entity_poly.type
_entity_poly.pdbx_seq_one_letter_code
_entity_poly.pdbx_strand_id
1 'polypeptide(L)'
;ARLCRYAEDAVDDGFEVLILSDRAVDSEHAPIPTLLAVSAVHHHLIKKGRRGAVGIVVETGDVWEVHHFACLLAFGATAINPYLALSTIETLKADGDLETSLDVKQLHKNYVKSVNDGLLKIFSKMGISTLQSYHGAQVFEILGINREVVDKYFTGAVSRIGGLGLDEIARESLSKHRAGFNSHKADENRLLPEGGIYQWKRRGEAHLFNPQTVHLLQHATRTNDYSVYKNYAKVINEQGEKHFTIRGLLDFAHHRESISIDEVEPAEVIMKRFATGAMSFGSISHEAHSLMAIAMNRIGGKSNTGEGGEDEMRYEKLANGDSMRSAIKQVASGRFGVTSNYLTNADELQIKMAQGAKPGEGGQLPGHKVDDWIAKTRHSTPGVGLISPPPHHDIYSIEDLAQLIFDLKNANRAARINVKLVSKAGVGTIAAGVAKAHADVILIAGYDGGTGASPISSVKHAGLPWELGLAEAHQTLVRNKLRSRVVLQTDGQLKTGRDLAIACLLGAEEWGVATAALVVGGCIMMRKCHLNTCPVGVATQDPELRKLFTGNPDHVVNLFKFLTEELREIMAELGFR
;
A
#
# COMPACT_ATOMS: atom_id res chain seq x y z
N ALA A 1 -11.11 -29.19 -15.93
CA ALA A 1 -12.20 -30.08 -16.39
C ALA A 1 -12.18 -31.43 -15.67
N ARG A 2 -11.10 -32.24 -15.80
CA ARG A 2 -10.99 -33.56 -15.14
C ARG A 2 -11.24 -33.53 -13.62
N LEU A 3 -10.58 -32.61 -12.91
CA LEU A 3 -10.72 -32.44 -11.46
C LEU A 3 -12.18 -32.18 -11.03
N CYS A 4 -12.85 -31.25 -11.70
CA CYS A 4 -14.24 -30.89 -11.42
C CYS A 4 -15.21 -32.06 -11.62
N ARG A 5 -14.98 -32.88 -12.66
CA ARG A 5 -15.78 -34.08 -12.91
C ARG A 5 -15.60 -35.11 -11.81
N TYR A 6 -14.36 -35.41 -11.40
CA TYR A 6 -14.13 -36.36 -10.30
C TYR A 6 -14.72 -35.88 -8.98
N ALA A 7 -14.69 -34.57 -8.72
CA ALA A 7 -15.38 -34.00 -7.57
C ALA A 7 -16.90 -34.15 -7.68
N GLU A 8 -17.47 -33.99 -8.88
CA GLU A 8 -18.91 -34.19 -9.13
C GLU A 8 -19.32 -35.65 -8.92
N ASP A 9 -18.57 -36.60 -9.49
CA ASP A 9 -18.79 -38.05 -9.37
C ASP A 9 -18.70 -38.49 -7.89
N ALA A 10 -17.69 -38.04 -7.16
CA ALA A 10 -17.56 -38.34 -5.74
C ALA A 10 -18.75 -37.83 -4.90
N VAL A 11 -19.32 -36.67 -5.25
CA VAL A 11 -20.53 -36.20 -4.56
C VAL A 11 -21.74 -37.08 -4.89
N ASP A 12 -21.86 -37.57 -6.12
CA ASP A 12 -22.93 -38.52 -6.50
C ASP A 12 -22.79 -39.87 -5.80
N ASP A 13 -21.56 -40.31 -5.57
CA ASP A 13 -21.26 -41.54 -4.84
C ASP A 13 -21.51 -41.40 -3.31
N GLY A 14 -21.94 -40.22 -2.85
CA GLY A 14 -22.33 -39.97 -1.46
C GLY A 14 -21.20 -39.53 -0.53
N PHE A 15 -20.05 -39.11 -1.06
CA PHE A 15 -18.96 -38.58 -0.23
C PHE A 15 -19.28 -37.16 0.29
N GLU A 16 -19.18 -36.97 1.60
CA GLU A 16 -19.45 -35.70 2.29
C GLU A 16 -18.22 -34.79 2.46
N VAL A 17 -17.01 -35.32 2.20
CA VAL A 17 -15.75 -34.57 2.28
C VAL A 17 -14.87 -34.91 1.09
N LEU A 18 -14.44 -33.87 0.36
CA LEU A 18 -13.44 -33.98 -0.70
C LEU A 18 -12.11 -33.46 -0.20
N ILE A 19 -11.05 -34.23 -0.38
CA ILE A 19 -9.67 -33.81 -0.08
C ILE A 19 -8.97 -33.52 -1.41
N LEU A 20 -8.66 -32.24 -1.66
CA LEU A 20 -7.83 -31.82 -2.78
C LEU A 20 -6.38 -31.77 -2.29
N SER A 21 -5.51 -32.62 -2.83
CA SER A 21 -4.12 -32.76 -2.40
C SER A 21 -3.12 -32.58 -3.54
N ASP A 22 -2.04 -31.83 -3.29
CA ASP A 22 -0.90 -31.68 -4.21
C ASP A 22 0.29 -32.59 -3.85
N ARG A 23 0.16 -33.46 -2.84
CA ARG A 23 1.22 -34.38 -2.39
C ARG A 23 1.76 -35.33 -3.46
N ALA A 24 0.97 -35.62 -4.48
CA ALA A 24 1.35 -36.53 -5.57
C ALA A 24 2.26 -35.86 -6.63
N VAL A 25 2.82 -34.69 -6.34
CA VAL A 25 3.83 -34.06 -7.19
C VAL A 25 5.07 -34.96 -7.34
N ASP A 26 5.49 -35.19 -8.58
CA ASP A 26 6.69 -35.98 -8.92
C ASP A 26 7.41 -35.33 -10.12
N SER A 27 8.47 -35.96 -10.64
CA SER A 27 9.27 -35.39 -11.75
C SER A 27 8.50 -35.22 -13.06
N GLU A 28 7.35 -35.89 -13.22
CA GLU A 28 6.53 -35.89 -14.43
C GLU A 28 5.22 -35.08 -14.26
N HIS A 29 4.76 -34.88 -13.02
CA HIS A 29 3.47 -34.27 -12.71
C HIS A 29 3.63 -33.00 -11.87
N ALA A 30 3.40 -31.84 -12.49
CA ALA A 30 3.34 -30.56 -11.79
C ALA A 30 1.98 -30.35 -11.07
N PRO A 31 1.97 -29.67 -9.91
CA PRO A 31 0.74 -29.39 -9.19
C PRO A 31 -0.09 -28.31 -9.90
N ILE A 32 -1.42 -28.43 -9.83
CA ILE A 32 -2.33 -27.34 -10.16
C ILE A 32 -2.24 -26.32 -9.01
N PRO A 33 -2.09 -25.00 -9.28
CA PRO A 33 -2.12 -24.00 -8.21
C PRO A 33 -3.35 -24.18 -7.32
N THR A 34 -3.14 -24.29 -6.01
CA THR A 34 -4.17 -24.77 -5.08
C THR A 34 -5.41 -23.89 -5.09
N LEU A 35 -5.22 -22.58 -5.16
CA LEU A 35 -6.32 -21.62 -5.23
C LEU A 35 -7.20 -21.82 -6.47
N LEU A 36 -6.58 -22.09 -7.63
CA LEU A 36 -7.30 -22.38 -8.87
C LEU A 36 -8.07 -23.70 -8.77
N ALA A 37 -7.45 -24.75 -8.21
CA ALA A 37 -8.09 -26.05 -8.03
C ALA A 37 -9.32 -25.96 -7.13
N VAL A 38 -9.19 -25.31 -5.97
CA VAL A 38 -10.29 -25.13 -5.00
C VAL A 38 -11.41 -24.31 -5.60
N SER A 39 -11.09 -23.15 -6.19
CA SER A 39 -12.12 -22.27 -6.75
C SER A 39 -12.86 -22.92 -7.92
N ALA A 40 -12.14 -23.65 -8.79
CA ALA A 40 -12.72 -24.40 -9.88
C ALA A 40 -13.72 -25.47 -9.40
N VAL A 41 -13.36 -26.26 -8.38
CA VAL A 41 -14.27 -27.27 -7.80
C VAL A 41 -15.44 -26.61 -7.09
N HIS A 42 -15.19 -25.57 -6.28
CA HIS A 42 -16.23 -24.84 -5.56
C HIS A 42 -17.30 -24.28 -6.50
N HIS A 43 -16.91 -23.53 -7.53
CA HIS A 43 -17.86 -22.95 -8.48
C HIS A 43 -18.52 -24.00 -9.38
N HIS A 44 -17.82 -25.07 -9.76
CA HIS A 44 -18.42 -26.17 -10.51
C HIS A 44 -19.55 -26.85 -9.71
N LEU A 45 -19.29 -27.19 -8.44
CA LEU A 45 -20.30 -27.81 -7.57
C LEU A 45 -21.46 -26.86 -7.25
N ILE A 46 -21.23 -25.54 -7.18
CA ILE A 46 -22.32 -24.55 -7.06
C ILE A 46 -23.22 -24.62 -8.31
N LYS A 47 -22.62 -24.56 -9.51
CA LYS A 47 -23.37 -24.60 -10.79
C LYS A 47 -24.18 -25.89 -10.95
N LYS A 48 -23.74 -26.98 -10.33
CA LYS A 48 -24.43 -28.27 -10.32
C LYS A 48 -25.44 -28.45 -9.18
N GLY A 49 -25.58 -27.47 -8.28
CA GLY A 49 -26.47 -27.57 -7.12
C GLY A 49 -25.99 -28.53 -6.03
N ARG A 50 -24.70 -28.86 -6.03
CA ARG A 50 -24.10 -29.90 -5.17
C ARG A 50 -23.21 -29.37 -4.07
N ARG A 51 -22.81 -28.10 -4.11
CA ARG A 51 -21.83 -27.54 -3.15
C ARG A 51 -22.28 -27.64 -1.68
N GLY A 52 -23.59 -27.60 -1.41
CA GLY A 52 -24.12 -27.68 -0.04
C GLY A 52 -23.98 -29.06 0.62
N ALA A 53 -23.74 -30.11 -0.16
CA ALA A 53 -23.66 -31.49 0.33
C ALA A 53 -22.25 -31.90 0.82
N VAL A 54 -21.23 -31.05 0.61
CA VAL A 54 -19.84 -31.50 0.74
C VAL A 54 -18.91 -30.44 1.34
N GLY A 55 -17.96 -30.86 2.17
CA GLY A 55 -16.82 -30.06 2.60
C GLY A 55 -15.64 -30.18 1.64
N ILE A 56 -14.91 -29.09 1.39
CA ILE A 56 -13.68 -29.13 0.59
C ILE A 56 -12.49 -28.92 1.53
N VAL A 57 -11.73 -29.98 1.78
CA VAL A 57 -10.48 -29.93 2.55
C VAL A 57 -9.32 -29.86 1.58
N VAL A 58 -8.34 -29.03 1.89
CA VAL A 58 -7.20 -28.77 1.03
C VAL A 58 -5.94 -29.21 1.75
N GLU A 59 -5.16 -30.09 1.14
CA GLU A 59 -3.84 -30.48 1.60
C GLU A 59 -2.80 -29.98 0.60
N THR A 60 -1.91 -29.08 1.03
CA THR A 60 -1.12 -28.34 0.06
C THR A 60 0.26 -27.89 0.55
N GLY A 61 1.20 -27.83 -0.41
CA GLY A 61 2.53 -27.26 -0.23
C GLY A 61 2.69 -25.78 -0.59
N ASP A 62 1.74 -25.14 -1.28
CA ASP A 62 1.87 -23.74 -1.76
C ASP A 62 1.25 -22.67 -0.83
N VAL A 63 0.93 -23.05 0.41
CA VAL A 63 0.23 -22.21 1.39
C VAL A 63 1.04 -22.06 2.68
N TRP A 64 1.57 -20.85 2.91
CA TRP A 64 2.36 -20.53 4.12
C TRP A 64 2.09 -19.12 4.68
N GLU A 65 1.53 -18.19 3.90
CA GLU A 65 1.17 -16.86 4.38
C GLU A 65 -0.31 -16.75 4.70
N VAL A 66 -0.65 -15.90 5.68
CA VAL A 66 -2.04 -15.63 6.09
C VAL A 66 -2.95 -15.29 4.89
N HIS A 67 -2.43 -14.57 3.89
CA HIS A 67 -3.19 -14.22 2.68
C HIS A 67 -3.58 -15.45 1.85
N HIS A 68 -2.72 -16.48 1.78
CA HIS A 68 -3.01 -17.71 1.04
C HIS A 68 -4.19 -18.44 1.67
N PHE A 69 -4.21 -18.56 3.01
CA PHE A 69 -5.34 -19.13 3.74
C PHE A 69 -6.63 -18.33 3.52
N ALA A 70 -6.54 -17.00 3.59
CA ALA A 70 -7.69 -16.12 3.38
C ALA A 70 -8.28 -16.28 1.97
N CYS A 71 -7.44 -16.32 0.93
CA CYS A 71 -7.89 -16.59 -0.43
C CYS A 71 -8.61 -17.94 -0.54
N LEU A 72 -8.00 -19.02 -0.02
CA LEU A 72 -8.62 -20.35 -0.08
C LEU A 72 -9.99 -20.40 0.59
N LEU A 73 -10.13 -19.79 1.78
CA LEU A 73 -11.41 -19.71 2.49
C LEU A 73 -12.45 -18.89 1.70
N ALA A 74 -12.06 -17.73 1.17
CA ALA A 74 -12.96 -16.87 0.39
C ALA A 74 -13.38 -17.50 -0.95
N PHE A 75 -12.64 -18.47 -1.46
CA PHE A 75 -12.93 -19.21 -2.69
C PHE A 75 -13.41 -20.65 -2.47
N GLY A 76 -13.76 -21.00 -1.22
CA GLY A 76 -14.61 -22.17 -0.94
C GLY A 76 -13.95 -23.33 -0.21
N ALA A 77 -12.69 -23.23 0.21
CA ALA A 77 -12.07 -24.21 1.11
C ALA A 77 -12.77 -24.22 2.48
N THR A 78 -13.05 -25.40 3.00
CA THR A 78 -13.64 -25.62 4.33
C THR A 78 -12.56 -25.80 5.40
N ALA A 79 -11.46 -26.49 5.08
CA ALA A 79 -10.30 -26.65 5.95
C ALA A 79 -9.01 -26.74 5.12
N ILE A 80 -7.89 -26.38 5.73
CA ILE A 80 -6.59 -26.28 5.05
C ILE A 80 -5.53 -26.95 5.90
N ASN A 81 -4.83 -27.92 5.32
CA ASN A 81 -3.64 -28.58 5.85
C ASN A 81 -2.40 -28.09 5.06
N PRO A 82 -1.65 -27.10 5.57
CA PRO A 82 -0.46 -26.54 4.92
C PRO A 82 0.76 -27.43 5.19
N TYR A 83 0.75 -28.67 4.72
CA TYR A 83 1.69 -29.68 5.20
C TYR A 83 3.15 -29.27 5.00
N LEU A 84 3.49 -28.63 3.88
CA LEU A 84 4.88 -28.28 3.59
C LEU A 84 5.39 -27.19 4.54
N ALA A 85 4.54 -26.22 4.89
CA ALA A 85 4.91 -25.19 5.87
C ALA A 85 5.18 -25.79 7.26
N LEU A 86 4.37 -26.78 7.67
CA LEU A 86 4.57 -27.50 8.93
C LEU A 86 5.84 -28.35 8.91
N SER A 87 6.12 -29.03 7.80
CA SER A 87 7.36 -29.78 7.60
C SER A 87 8.58 -28.87 7.56
N THR A 88 8.49 -27.67 6.97
CA THR A 88 9.59 -26.69 7.01
C THR A 88 9.92 -26.27 8.44
N ILE A 89 8.93 -26.09 9.31
CA ILE A 89 9.15 -25.78 10.73
C ILE A 89 9.89 -26.93 11.44
N GLU A 90 9.54 -28.18 11.13
CA GLU A 90 10.21 -29.35 11.67
C GLU A 90 11.68 -29.43 11.24
N THR A 91 11.95 -29.24 9.95
CA THR A 91 13.31 -29.22 9.40
C THR A 91 14.16 -28.12 10.03
N LEU A 92 13.67 -26.87 10.09
CA LEU A 92 14.41 -25.77 10.71
C LEU A 92 14.71 -26.01 12.19
N LYS A 93 13.84 -26.73 12.91
CA LYS A 93 14.10 -27.13 14.29
C LYS A 93 15.16 -28.22 14.38
N ALA A 94 15.10 -29.22 13.50
CA ALA A 94 16.05 -30.34 13.46
C ALA A 94 17.46 -29.87 13.09
N ASP A 95 17.58 -28.91 12.18
CA ASP A 95 18.85 -28.36 11.70
C ASP A 95 19.46 -27.33 12.67
N GLY A 96 18.70 -26.88 13.68
CA GLY A 96 19.16 -25.94 14.69
C GLY A 96 19.04 -24.46 14.30
N ASP A 97 18.37 -24.15 13.19
CA ASP A 97 18.16 -22.77 12.69
C ASP A 97 17.17 -21.95 13.55
N LEU A 98 16.40 -22.61 14.42
CA LEU A 98 15.51 -21.95 15.36
C LEU A 98 16.15 -21.87 16.74
N GLU A 99 16.59 -20.67 17.12
CA GLU A 99 17.11 -20.34 18.46
C GLU A 99 16.01 -20.36 19.54
N THR A 100 15.48 -21.55 19.83
CA THR A 100 14.38 -21.73 20.78
C THR A 100 14.41 -23.10 21.47
N SER A 101 14.01 -23.13 22.74
CA SER A 101 13.86 -24.37 23.52
C SER A 101 12.52 -25.08 23.29
N LEU A 102 11.60 -24.49 22.52
CA LEU A 102 10.28 -25.05 22.24
C LEU A 102 10.37 -26.36 21.43
N ASP A 103 9.42 -27.27 21.68
CA ASP A 103 9.26 -28.51 20.91
C ASP A 103 8.47 -28.27 19.60
N VAL A 104 8.54 -29.22 18.67
CA VAL A 104 7.86 -29.14 17.37
C VAL A 104 6.35 -28.90 17.53
N LYS A 105 5.72 -29.57 18.49
CA LYS A 105 4.28 -29.44 18.75
C LYS A 105 3.89 -28.02 19.13
N GLN A 106 4.69 -27.36 19.96
CA GLN A 106 4.46 -25.97 20.32
C GLN A 106 4.76 -25.01 19.17
N LEU A 107 5.77 -25.30 18.34
CA LEU A 107 6.06 -24.51 17.13
C LEU A 107 4.89 -24.57 16.12
N HIS A 108 4.32 -25.74 15.88
CA HIS A 108 3.12 -25.89 15.05
C HIS A 108 1.93 -25.11 15.62
N LYS A 109 1.69 -25.21 16.93
CA LYS A 109 0.64 -24.42 17.60
C LYS A 109 0.84 -22.92 17.44
N ASN A 110 2.08 -22.44 17.55
CA ASN A 110 2.40 -21.03 17.36
C ASN A 110 2.10 -20.59 15.92
N TYR A 111 2.50 -21.37 14.92
CA TYR A 111 2.20 -21.10 13.51
C TYR A 111 0.69 -21.03 13.25
N VAL A 112 -0.06 -22.05 13.69
CA VAL A 112 -1.53 -22.09 13.54
C VAL A 112 -2.19 -20.89 14.25
N LYS A 113 -1.73 -20.54 15.46
CA LYS A 113 -2.23 -19.36 16.17
C LYS A 113 -1.97 -18.08 15.38
N SER A 114 -0.76 -17.90 14.84
CA SER A 114 -0.42 -16.72 14.02
C SER A 114 -1.26 -16.63 12.74
N VAL A 115 -1.55 -17.76 12.09
CA VAL A 115 -2.46 -17.81 10.94
C VAL A 115 -3.87 -17.41 11.36
N ASN A 116 -4.39 -17.96 12.47
CA ASN A 116 -5.73 -17.63 12.97
C ASN A 116 -5.88 -16.15 13.34
N ASP A 117 -4.93 -15.59 14.09
CA ASP A 117 -4.91 -14.16 14.44
C ASP A 117 -4.82 -13.28 13.18
N GLY A 118 -4.04 -13.72 12.20
CA GLY A 118 -3.94 -13.07 10.90
C GLY A 118 -5.24 -13.11 10.09
N LEU A 119 -5.96 -14.24 10.10
CA LEU A 119 -7.26 -14.39 9.44
C LEU A 119 -8.30 -13.46 10.08
N LEU A 120 -8.39 -13.44 11.40
CA LEU A 120 -9.27 -12.51 12.13
C LEU A 120 -8.97 -11.05 11.77
N LYS A 121 -7.68 -10.71 11.59
CA LYS A 121 -7.27 -9.40 11.10
C LYS A 121 -7.72 -9.14 9.67
N ILE A 122 -7.65 -10.11 8.75
CA ILE A 122 -8.15 -9.92 7.38
C ILE A 122 -9.66 -9.73 7.36
N PHE A 123 -10.41 -10.51 8.16
CA PHE A 123 -11.87 -10.42 8.22
C PHE A 123 -12.32 -9.04 8.72
N SER A 124 -11.66 -8.53 9.76
CA SER A 124 -12.00 -7.25 10.37
C SER A 124 -11.74 -6.04 9.46
N LYS A 125 -10.86 -6.14 8.46
CA LYS A 125 -10.64 -5.08 7.45
C LYS A 125 -11.91 -4.71 6.69
N MET A 126 -12.83 -5.65 6.55
CA MET A 126 -14.13 -5.47 5.89
C MET A 126 -15.29 -5.49 6.88
N GLY A 127 -15.02 -5.48 8.19
CA GLY A 127 -16.05 -5.57 9.24
C GLY A 127 -16.69 -6.96 9.36
N ILE A 128 -16.09 -8.02 8.80
CA ILE A 128 -16.63 -9.38 8.88
C ILE A 128 -16.20 -10.01 10.20
N SER A 129 -17.16 -10.50 10.98
CA SER A 129 -16.91 -11.04 12.33
C SER A 129 -16.87 -12.57 12.39
N THR A 130 -17.35 -13.29 11.37
CA THR A 130 -17.44 -14.76 11.38
C THR A 130 -16.77 -15.38 10.18
N LEU A 131 -16.17 -16.55 10.39
CA LEU A 131 -15.59 -17.35 9.29
C LEU A 131 -16.68 -17.82 8.31
N GLN A 132 -17.88 -18.17 8.80
CA GLN A 132 -18.97 -18.61 7.92
C GLN A 132 -19.37 -17.52 6.92
N SER A 133 -19.41 -16.25 7.33
CA SER A 133 -19.73 -15.15 6.41
C SER A 133 -18.58 -14.82 5.45
N TYR A 134 -17.34 -15.17 5.81
CA TYR A 134 -16.18 -14.97 4.95
C TYR A 134 -16.03 -16.09 3.91
N HIS A 135 -16.44 -17.32 4.25
CA HIS A 135 -16.36 -18.49 3.39
C HIS A 135 -17.15 -18.28 2.10
N GLY A 136 -16.48 -18.39 0.95
CA GLY A 136 -17.11 -18.16 -0.36
C GLY A 136 -17.48 -16.70 -0.67
N ALA A 137 -17.13 -15.72 0.18
CA ALA A 137 -17.54 -14.33 0.02
C ALA A 137 -16.77 -13.56 -1.07
N GLN A 138 -15.65 -14.10 -1.56
CA GLN A 138 -14.83 -13.50 -2.61
C GLN A 138 -14.46 -12.02 -2.36
N VAL A 139 -14.11 -11.66 -1.12
CA VAL A 139 -13.71 -10.29 -0.75
C VAL A 139 -12.29 -9.92 -1.21
N PHE A 140 -12.03 -10.17 -2.49
CA PHE A 140 -10.77 -9.94 -3.18
C PHE A 140 -11.02 -9.31 -4.55
N GLU A 141 -10.02 -8.61 -5.06
CA GLU A 141 -9.99 -8.16 -6.44
C GLU A 141 -8.83 -8.81 -7.17
N ILE A 142 -9.11 -9.35 -8.36
CA ILE A 142 -8.14 -10.05 -9.20
C ILE A 142 -7.54 -9.06 -10.21
N LEU A 143 -6.22 -8.90 -10.19
CA LEU A 143 -5.48 -8.12 -11.18
C LEU A 143 -4.56 -9.03 -11.99
N GLY A 144 -4.57 -8.86 -13.32
CA GLY A 144 -3.60 -9.51 -14.20
C GLY A 144 -3.94 -10.96 -14.57
N ILE A 145 -5.19 -11.40 -14.37
CA ILE A 145 -5.71 -12.68 -14.88
C ILE A 145 -6.78 -12.36 -15.91
N ASN A 146 -6.76 -13.04 -17.06
CA ASN A 146 -7.72 -12.76 -18.12
C ASN A 146 -9.16 -13.10 -17.69
N ARG A 147 -10.10 -12.45 -18.37
CA ARG A 147 -11.51 -12.54 -18.04
C ARG A 147 -12.08 -13.95 -18.21
N GLU A 148 -11.62 -14.71 -19.20
CA GLU A 148 -12.09 -16.08 -19.44
C GLU A 148 -11.76 -17.02 -18.26
N VAL A 149 -10.57 -16.89 -17.68
CA VAL A 149 -10.17 -17.66 -16.48
C VAL A 149 -10.98 -17.22 -15.27
N VAL A 150 -11.15 -15.91 -15.05
CA VAL A 150 -11.93 -15.37 -13.92
C VAL A 150 -13.38 -15.80 -14.02
N ASP A 151 -14.05 -15.59 -15.16
CA ASP A 151 -15.45 -15.92 -15.36
C ASP A 151 -15.71 -17.43 -15.18
N LYS A 152 -14.75 -18.27 -15.58
CA LYS A 152 -14.88 -19.73 -15.49
C LYS A 152 -14.59 -20.29 -14.11
N TYR A 153 -13.49 -19.85 -13.48
CA TYR A 153 -12.93 -20.50 -12.28
C TYR A 153 -13.05 -19.66 -11.01
N PHE A 154 -13.23 -18.35 -11.11
CA PHE A 154 -13.39 -17.41 -10.00
C PHE A 154 -14.68 -16.60 -10.16
N THR A 155 -15.75 -17.25 -10.64
CA THR A 155 -16.98 -16.60 -11.11
C THR A 155 -17.52 -15.62 -10.06
N GLY A 156 -17.73 -14.36 -10.45
CA GLY A 156 -18.26 -13.30 -9.58
C GLY A 156 -17.19 -12.37 -8.97
N ALA A 157 -15.92 -12.77 -8.97
CA ALA A 157 -14.83 -11.92 -8.50
C ALA A 157 -14.59 -10.73 -9.43
N VAL A 158 -14.25 -9.58 -8.83
CA VAL A 158 -13.94 -8.36 -9.60
C VAL A 158 -12.59 -8.52 -10.28
N SER A 159 -12.52 -8.21 -11.57
CA SER A 159 -11.25 -8.08 -12.31
C SER A 159 -11.36 -6.99 -13.38
N ARG A 160 -10.59 -5.91 -13.21
CA ARG A 160 -10.62 -4.73 -14.11
C ARG A 160 -9.50 -4.73 -15.15
N ILE A 161 -8.40 -5.44 -14.88
CA ILE A 161 -7.25 -5.59 -15.78
C ILE A 161 -7.02 -7.07 -16.01
N GLY A 162 -7.14 -7.49 -17.28
CA GLY A 162 -6.84 -8.84 -17.73
C GLY A 162 -5.34 -9.13 -17.79
N GLY A 163 -4.97 -10.37 -18.05
CA GLY A 163 -3.57 -10.77 -18.19
C GLY A 163 -3.44 -12.26 -18.50
N LEU A 164 -2.90 -13.02 -17.55
CA LEU A 164 -2.57 -14.43 -17.72
C LEU A 164 -3.81 -15.29 -18.04
N GLY A 165 -3.68 -16.17 -19.04
CA GLY A 165 -4.59 -17.27 -19.27
C GLY A 165 -4.15 -18.54 -18.54
N LEU A 166 -4.86 -19.66 -18.78
CA LEU A 166 -4.49 -20.95 -18.18
C LEU A 166 -3.11 -21.43 -18.63
N ASP A 167 -2.74 -21.21 -19.89
CA ASP A 167 -1.48 -21.69 -20.44
C ASP A 167 -0.29 -20.94 -19.82
N GLU A 168 -0.42 -19.63 -19.59
CA GLU A 168 0.59 -18.85 -18.86
C GLU A 168 0.69 -19.29 -17.40
N ILE A 169 -0.43 -19.51 -16.72
CA ILE A 169 -0.45 -20.01 -15.34
C ILE A 169 0.23 -21.39 -15.26
N ALA A 170 -0.07 -22.27 -16.23
CA ALA A 170 0.57 -23.58 -16.32
C ALA A 170 2.07 -23.47 -16.58
N ARG A 171 2.49 -22.53 -17.44
CA ARG A 171 3.91 -22.27 -17.73
C ARG A 171 4.66 -21.82 -16.47
N GLU A 172 4.07 -20.96 -15.66
CA GLU A 172 4.63 -20.53 -14.36
C GLU A 172 4.79 -21.70 -13.38
N SER A 173 3.76 -22.53 -13.23
CA SER A 173 3.83 -23.74 -12.39
C SER A 173 4.89 -24.72 -12.89
N LEU A 174 4.96 -24.95 -14.20
CA LEU A 174 5.94 -25.84 -14.82
C LEU A 174 7.37 -25.31 -14.70
N SER A 175 7.58 -23.99 -14.73
CA SER A 175 8.90 -23.38 -14.52
C SER A 175 9.44 -23.67 -13.13
N LYS A 176 8.60 -23.47 -12.09
CA LYS A 176 8.95 -23.78 -10.69
C LYS A 176 9.18 -25.27 -10.48
N HIS A 177 8.31 -26.10 -11.07
CA HIS A 177 8.43 -27.55 -11.02
C HIS A 177 9.74 -28.05 -11.64
N ARG A 178 10.06 -27.60 -12.86
CA ARG A 178 11.35 -27.91 -13.51
C ARG A 178 12.54 -27.43 -12.68
N ALA A 179 12.47 -26.24 -12.08
CA ALA A 179 13.56 -25.75 -11.22
C ALA A 179 13.78 -26.67 -9.99
N GLY A 180 12.70 -27.22 -9.42
CA GLY A 180 12.75 -28.16 -8.31
C GLY A 180 13.25 -29.57 -8.67
N PHE A 181 12.95 -30.08 -9.88
CA PHE A 181 13.30 -31.45 -10.29
C PHE A 181 14.52 -31.56 -11.23
N ASN A 182 14.80 -30.55 -12.07
CA ASN A 182 15.91 -30.56 -13.05
C ASN A 182 17.23 -30.05 -12.48
N SER A 183 17.34 -29.80 -11.17
CA SER A 183 18.63 -29.59 -10.54
C SER A 183 19.43 -30.89 -10.59
N HIS A 184 20.46 -30.96 -11.44
CA HIS A 184 21.38 -32.10 -11.49
C HIS A 184 21.83 -32.52 -10.08
N LYS A 185 21.85 -33.84 -9.85
CA LYS A 185 22.15 -34.59 -8.60
C LYS A 185 23.49 -34.30 -7.89
N ALA A 186 24.17 -33.18 -8.17
CA ALA A 186 25.56 -32.96 -7.75
C ALA A 186 25.77 -31.83 -6.72
N ASP A 187 24.71 -31.17 -6.24
CA ASP A 187 24.85 -30.07 -5.27
C ASP A 187 23.84 -30.27 -4.13
N GLU A 188 24.20 -31.10 -3.15
CA GLU A 188 23.38 -31.43 -1.96
C GLU A 188 23.07 -30.20 -1.08
N ASN A 189 23.66 -29.03 -1.36
CA ASN A 189 23.57 -27.80 -0.58
C ASN A 189 22.95 -26.60 -1.33
N ARG A 190 21.95 -26.81 -2.19
CA ARG A 190 21.25 -25.67 -2.81
C ARG A 190 20.14 -25.12 -1.92
N LEU A 191 20.51 -24.09 -1.15
CA LEU A 191 19.59 -23.19 -0.48
C LEU A 191 18.62 -22.54 -1.49
N LEU A 192 17.40 -22.22 -1.02
CA LEU A 192 16.46 -21.38 -1.75
C LEU A 192 17.13 -20.04 -2.15
N PRO A 193 16.74 -19.43 -3.28
CA PRO A 193 17.24 -18.11 -3.63
C PRO A 193 16.92 -17.09 -2.52
N GLU A 194 17.83 -16.14 -2.28
CA GLU A 194 17.69 -15.11 -1.23
C GLU A 194 16.37 -14.33 -1.33
N GLY A 195 15.84 -14.19 -2.55
CA GLY A 195 14.67 -13.37 -2.86
C GLY A 195 14.94 -11.89 -2.63
N GLY A 196 13.89 -11.09 -2.80
CA GLY A 196 13.91 -9.63 -2.72
C GLY A 196 12.52 -9.03 -2.66
N ILE A 197 11.45 -9.82 -2.52
CA ILE A 197 10.06 -9.35 -2.49
C ILE A 197 9.86 -8.29 -1.40
N TYR A 198 10.36 -8.53 -0.19
CA TYR A 198 10.12 -7.69 0.98
C TYR A 198 11.12 -6.55 1.13
N GLN A 199 12.35 -6.76 0.67
CA GLN A 199 13.45 -5.80 0.75
C GLN A 199 14.34 -5.97 -0.48
N TRP A 200 14.82 -4.86 -1.02
CA TRP A 200 15.77 -4.91 -2.13
C TRP A 200 17.01 -5.73 -1.75
N LYS A 201 17.36 -6.66 -2.63
CA LYS A 201 18.58 -7.47 -2.59
C LYS A 201 19.23 -7.41 -3.95
N ARG A 202 20.56 -7.51 -4.01
CA ARG A 202 21.32 -7.39 -5.27
C ARG A 202 20.91 -8.46 -6.30
N ARG A 203 20.54 -9.66 -5.85
CA ARG A 203 20.12 -10.80 -6.67
C ARG A 203 18.63 -11.14 -6.51
N GLY A 204 17.83 -10.25 -5.90
CA GLY A 204 16.40 -10.47 -5.67
C GLY A 204 15.51 -9.75 -6.69
N GLU A 205 14.21 -9.70 -6.41
CA GLU A 205 13.25 -8.93 -7.20
C GLU A 205 13.64 -7.45 -7.28
N ALA A 206 13.30 -6.82 -8.40
CA ALA A 206 13.64 -5.43 -8.63
C ALA A 206 12.72 -4.47 -7.86
N HIS A 207 13.27 -3.31 -7.47
CA HIS A 207 12.55 -2.24 -6.78
C HIS A 207 12.82 -0.91 -7.46
N LEU A 208 11.79 -0.06 -7.58
CA LEU A 208 11.92 1.31 -8.07
C LEU A 208 12.89 2.13 -7.22
N PHE A 209 12.80 2.00 -5.88
CA PHE A 209 13.83 2.50 -4.99
C PHE A 209 14.86 1.42 -4.71
N ASN A 210 16.06 1.65 -5.22
CA ASN A 210 17.26 0.84 -5.08
C ASN A 210 18.47 1.77 -4.81
N PRO A 211 19.67 1.25 -4.49
CA PRO A 211 20.82 2.10 -4.17
C PRO A 211 21.17 3.14 -5.23
N GLN A 212 21.04 2.81 -6.52
CA GLN A 212 21.35 3.73 -7.63
C GLN A 212 20.36 4.91 -7.67
N THR A 213 19.06 4.62 -7.70
CA THR A 213 18.00 5.65 -7.72
C THR A 213 18.01 6.53 -6.48
N VAL A 214 18.23 5.95 -5.29
CA VAL A 214 18.41 6.71 -4.03
C VAL A 214 19.60 7.66 -4.13
N HIS A 215 20.76 7.17 -4.62
CA HIS A 215 21.95 7.98 -4.77
C HIS A 215 21.73 9.14 -5.75
N LEU A 216 21.20 8.86 -6.95
CA LEU A 216 20.96 9.89 -7.98
C LEU A 216 20.01 10.98 -7.48
N LEU A 217 18.91 10.61 -6.83
CA LEU A 217 17.94 11.58 -6.32
C LEU A 217 18.53 12.46 -5.21
N GLN A 218 19.24 11.85 -4.26
CA GLN A 218 19.93 12.60 -3.21
C GLN A 218 21.03 13.49 -3.76
N HIS A 219 21.78 13.03 -4.77
CA HIS A 219 22.84 13.81 -5.38
C HIS A 219 22.26 15.03 -6.10
N ALA A 220 21.30 14.82 -7.01
CA ALA A 220 20.64 15.89 -7.77
C ALA A 220 20.09 17.01 -6.87
N THR A 221 19.41 16.65 -5.79
CA THR A 221 18.78 17.62 -4.89
C THR A 221 19.76 18.34 -3.97
N ARG A 222 20.87 17.69 -3.59
CA ARG A 222 21.96 18.32 -2.83
C ARG A 222 22.77 19.30 -3.67
N THR A 223 23.07 18.95 -4.92
CA THR A 223 23.84 19.81 -5.84
C THR A 223 22.97 20.80 -6.62
N ASN A 224 21.64 20.71 -6.47
CA ASN A 224 20.68 21.44 -7.28
C ASN A 224 20.91 21.24 -8.80
N ASP A 225 21.25 20.02 -9.20
CA ASP A 225 21.56 19.65 -10.58
C ASP A 225 20.38 18.90 -11.22
N TYR A 226 19.66 19.63 -12.07
CA TYR A 226 18.52 19.08 -12.80
C TYR A 226 18.90 18.02 -13.84
N SER A 227 20.12 18.08 -14.40
CA SER A 227 20.59 17.05 -15.35
C SER A 227 20.79 15.69 -14.67
N VAL A 228 21.30 15.70 -13.42
CA VAL A 228 21.37 14.48 -12.59
C VAL A 228 19.96 13.99 -12.24
N TYR A 229 19.02 14.90 -11.98
CA TYR A 229 17.61 14.53 -11.77
C TYR A 229 17.01 13.85 -13.02
N LYS A 230 17.27 14.36 -14.23
CA LYS A 230 16.80 13.72 -15.48
C LYS A 230 17.37 12.30 -15.63
N ASN A 231 18.62 12.04 -15.20
CA ASN A 231 19.16 10.69 -15.14
C ASN A 231 18.41 9.80 -14.13
N TYR A 232 18.07 10.33 -12.95
CA TYR A 232 17.21 9.63 -11.99
C TYR A 232 15.83 9.31 -12.58
N ALA A 233 15.17 10.31 -13.17
CA ALA A 233 13.83 10.17 -13.74
C ALA A 233 13.83 9.15 -14.88
N LYS A 234 14.87 9.16 -15.73
CA LYS A 234 15.09 8.15 -16.77
C LYS A 234 15.14 6.74 -16.19
N VAL A 235 15.95 6.49 -15.15
CA VAL A 235 16.06 5.16 -14.52
C VAL A 235 14.74 4.71 -13.88
N ILE A 236 13.93 5.62 -13.36
CA ILE A 236 12.61 5.31 -12.79
C ILE A 236 11.56 5.03 -13.88
N ASN A 237 11.55 5.84 -14.95
CA ASN A 237 10.55 5.79 -16.02
C ASN A 237 10.84 4.64 -17.01
N GLU A 238 12.11 4.38 -17.32
CA GLU A 238 12.54 3.29 -18.20
C GLU A 238 12.60 1.97 -17.43
N GLN A 239 11.43 1.36 -17.23
CA GLN A 239 11.31 0.12 -16.49
C GLN A 239 11.78 -1.11 -17.29
N GLY A 240 12.08 -0.95 -18.59
CA GLY A 240 12.43 -2.02 -19.51
C GLY A 240 11.36 -3.11 -19.52
N GLU A 241 11.78 -4.37 -19.64
CA GLU A 241 10.88 -5.54 -19.59
C GLU A 241 10.39 -5.88 -18.17
N LYS A 242 10.83 -5.13 -17.13
CA LYS A 242 10.50 -5.47 -15.73
C LYS A 242 9.12 -4.98 -15.28
N HIS A 243 8.54 -4.01 -16.00
CA HIS A 243 7.21 -3.41 -15.79
C HIS A 243 6.70 -3.45 -14.33
N PHE A 244 7.13 -2.48 -13.52
CA PHE A 244 6.80 -2.38 -12.09
C PHE A 244 5.38 -1.88 -11.81
N THR A 245 4.84 -1.03 -12.70
CA THR A 245 3.62 -0.27 -12.45
C THR A 245 2.73 -0.21 -13.68
N ILE A 246 1.42 -0.05 -13.50
CA ILE A 246 0.46 0.09 -14.62
C ILE A 246 0.81 1.31 -15.47
N ARG A 247 1.12 2.45 -14.83
CA ARG A 247 1.55 3.66 -15.55
C ARG A 247 2.84 3.49 -16.37
N GLY A 248 3.67 2.50 -16.06
CA GLY A 248 4.84 2.15 -16.86
C GLY A 248 4.50 1.49 -18.20
N LEU A 249 3.24 1.05 -18.38
CA LEU A 249 2.71 0.51 -19.63
C LEU A 249 2.02 1.56 -20.50
N LEU A 250 1.88 2.78 -19.98
CA LEU A 250 1.20 3.87 -20.68
C LEU A 250 2.22 4.75 -21.38
N ASP A 251 1.83 5.26 -22.55
CA ASP A 251 2.57 6.30 -23.24
C ASP A 251 1.68 7.49 -23.63
N PHE A 252 2.31 8.64 -23.90
CA PHE A 252 1.59 9.84 -24.29
C PHE A 252 1.31 9.85 -25.80
N ALA A 253 0.11 10.30 -26.15
CA ALA A 253 -0.25 10.50 -27.55
C ALA A 253 -0.01 11.96 -27.94
N HIS A 254 0.81 12.18 -28.97
CA HIS A 254 1.16 13.52 -29.46
C HIS A 254 0.15 13.99 -30.52
N HIS A 255 -0.98 14.52 -30.04
CA HIS A 255 -2.07 15.01 -30.91
C HIS A 255 -2.03 16.53 -31.16
N ARG A 256 -1.09 17.24 -30.55
CA ARG A 256 -0.94 18.70 -30.65
C ARG A 256 0.49 19.04 -31.00
N GLU A 257 0.69 20.20 -31.60
CA GLU A 257 2.02 20.77 -31.74
C GLU A 257 2.58 21.13 -30.36
N SER A 258 3.86 20.87 -30.16
CA SER A 258 4.56 21.30 -28.96
C SER A 258 4.60 22.82 -28.88
N ILE A 259 4.56 23.33 -27.66
CA ILE A 259 4.61 24.77 -27.38
C ILE A 259 5.91 25.15 -26.67
N SER A 260 6.21 26.44 -26.55
CA SER A 260 7.31 26.88 -25.70
C SER A 260 6.99 26.56 -24.23
N ILE A 261 8.00 26.16 -23.46
CA ILE A 261 7.85 25.99 -22.00
C ILE A 261 7.46 27.30 -21.29
N ASP A 262 7.76 28.46 -21.91
CA ASP A 262 7.38 29.77 -21.41
C ASP A 262 5.86 30.02 -21.50
N GLU A 263 5.14 29.28 -22.35
CA GLU A 263 3.68 29.33 -22.42
C GLU A 263 3.01 28.45 -21.35
N VAL A 264 3.77 27.54 -20.74
CA VAL A 264 3.27 26.65 -19.69
C VAL A 264 3.15 27.38 -18.36
N GLU A 265 2.10 27.07 -17.60
CA GLU A 265 1.85 27.57 -16.24
C GLU A 265 3.16 27.66 -15.42
N PRO A 266 3.41 28.81 -14.74
CA PRO A 266 4.64 28.99 -13.98
C PRO A 266 4.81 27.95 -12.88
N ALA A 267 6.06 27.53 -12.64
CA ALA A 267 6.40 26.51 -11.67
C ALA A 267 5.89 26.85 -10.25
N GLU A 268 5.91 28.13 -9.87
CA GLU A 268 5.45 28.62 -8.57
C GLU A 268 3.96 28.38 -8.34
N VAL A 269 3.15 28.29 -9.40
CA VAL A 269 1.71 28.01 -9.28
C VAL A 269 1.48 26.50 -9.16
N ILE A 270 2.19 25.70 -9.96
CA ILE A 270 2.12 24.24 -9.91
C ILE A 270 2.61 23.71 -8.55
N MET A 271 3.68 24.30 -7.98
CA MET A 271 4.25 23.86 -6.71
C MET A 271 3.25 23.92 -5.53
N LYS A 272 2.25 24.82 -5.59
CA LYS A 272 1.19 24.93 -4.57
C LYS A 272 0.25 23.71 -4.53
N ARG A 273 0.24 22.90 -5.59
CA ARG A 273 -0.61 21.70 -5.72
C ARG A 273 0.01 20.46 -5.05
N PHE A 274 1.25 20.56 -4.57
CA PHE A 274 1.88 19.46 -3.84
C PHE A 274 1.50 19.43 -2.38
N ALA A 275 1.37 18.21 -1.88
CA ALA A 275 1.47 17.91 -0.48
C ALA A 275 2.61 16.92 -0.20
N THR A 276 3.31 17.05 0.93
CA THR A 276 4.05 15.90 1.47
C THR A 276 3.07 14.95 2.15
N GLY A 277 3.25 13.65 1.96
CA GLY A 277 2.33 12.67 2.56
C GLY A 277 2.28 12.74 4.09
N ALA A 278 1.17 12.26 4.64
CA ALA A 278 0.88 12.24 6.07
C ALA A 278 1.81 11.26 6.82
N MET A 279 2.83 11.78 7.50
CA MET A 279 3.85 10.98 8.20
C MET A 279 3.96 11.46 9.65
N SER A 280 3.47 10.67 10.60
CA SER A 280 3.33 11.11 11.99
C SER A 280 4.66 11.43 12.67
N PHE A 281 4.70 12.52 13.45
CA PHE A 281 5.69 12.67 14.51
C PHE A 281 5.61 11.45 15.46
N GLY A 282 6.76 10.79 15.66
CA GLY A 282 6.87 9.47 16.29
C GLY A 282 7.25 8.37 15.29
N SER A 283 6.59 8.34 14.12
CA SER A 283 7.04 7.47 13.03
C SER A 283 8.35 7.99 12.44
N ILE A 284 8.39 9.30 12.17
CA ILE A 284 9.61 10.04 11.82
C ILE A 284 10.02 10.95 12.98
N SER A 285 11.30 11.32 13.00
CA SER A 285 11.89 12.23 13.98
C SER A 285 11.30 13.63 13.87
N HIS A 286 11.44 14.43 14.93
CA HIS A 286 11.05 15.84 14.91
C HIS A 286 11.78 16.58 13.78
N GLU A 287 13.07 16.32 13.61
CA GLU A 287 13.92 16.97 12.62
C GLU A 287 13.43 16.71 11.19
N ALA A 288 13.15 15.44 10.87
CA ALA A 288 12.63 15.07 9.55
C ALA A 288 11.22 15.66 9.33
N HIS A 289 10.38 15.68 10.35
CA HIS A 289 9.01 16.19 10.24
C HIS A 289 8.98 17.71 10.06
N SER A 290 9.78 18.45 10.84
CA SER A 290 9.88 19.91 10.77
C SER A 290 10.53 20.35 9.45
N LEU A 291 11.52 19.60 8.96
CA LEU A 291 12.14 19.82 7.65
C LEU A 291 11.12 19.79 6.51
N MET A 292 10.22 18.82 6.49
CA MET A 292 9.15 18.74 5.48
C MET A 292 8.22 19.96 5.57
N ALA A 293 7.85 20.38 6.78
CA ALA A 293 6.99 21.54 6.95
C ALA A 293 7.65 22.83 6.46
N ILE A 294 8.90 23.08 6.84
CA ILE A 294 9.66 24.25 6.37
C ILE A 294 9.75 24.26 4.85
N ALA A 295 10.14 23.15 4.23
CA ALA A 295 10.29 23.07 2.78
C ALA A 295 8.97 23.36 2.04
N MET A 296 7.86 22.75 2.47
CA MET A 296 6.56 22.96 1.83
C MET A 296 6.03 24.37 2.02
N ASN A 297 6.20 24.94 3.21
CA ASN A 297 5.80 26.32 3.50
C ASN A 297 6.57 27.34 2.65
N ARG A 298 7.85 27.10 2.35
CA ARG A 298 8.66 27.96 1.48
C ARG A 298 8.15 28.02 0.03
N ILE A 299 7.58 26.92 -0.48
CA ILE A 299 7.07 26.83 -1.86
C ILE A 299 5.56 27.08 -1.96
N GLY A 300 4.89 27.38 -0.84
CA GLY A 300 3.43 27.53 -0.78
C GLY A 300 2.65 26.23 -1.02
N GLY A 301 3.33 25.08 -0.99
CA GLY A 301 2.71 23.77 -0.95
C GLY A 301 2.32 23.40 0.48
N LYS A 302 1.94 22.13 0.70
CA LYS A 302 1.35 21.70 1.98
C LYS A 302 2.12 20.56 2.61
N SER A 303 2.47 20.66 3.89
CA SER A 303 2.92 19.50 4.68
C SER A 303 1.80 18.96 5.54
N ASN A 304 1.90 17.69 5.95
CA ASN A 304 0.84 17.00 6.69
C ASN A 304 1.38 16.35 7.96
N THR A 305 0.70 16.57 9.10
CA THR A 305 1.14 16.07 10.42
C THR A 305 1.16 14.56 10.55
N GLY A 306 0.41 13.84 9.70
CA GLY A 306 0.01 12.47 10.02
C GLY A 306 -0.75 12.37 11.34
N GLU A 307 -0.87 11.14 11.84
CA GLU A 307 -1.71 10.77 12.99
C GLU A 307 -1.09 11.08 14.35
N GLY A 308 -0.01 11.87 14.40
CA GLY A 308 0.84 11.99 15.58
C GLY A 308 0.54 13.18 16.49
N GLY A 309 -0.42 14.02 16.13
CA GLY A 309 -0.53 15.37 16.67
C GLY A 309 0.59 16.29 16.16
N GLU A 310 0.62 17.53 16.68
CA GLU A 310 1.68 18.49 16.40
C GLU A 310 1.92 19.33 17.65
N ASP A 311 3.18 19.54 18.01
CA ASP A 311 3.54 20.36 19.16
C ASP A 311 3.27 21.85 18.86
N GLU A 312 2.67 22.54 19.81
CA GLU A 312 2.27 23.95 19.69
C GLU A 312 3.46 24.88 19.44
N MET A 313 4.68 24.47 19.85
CA MET A 313 5.90 25.23 19.56
C MET A 313 6.13 25.44 18.06
N ARG A 314 5.51 24.62 17.19
CA ARG A 314 5.64 24.72 15.73
C ARG A 314 4.73 25.77 15.12
N TYR A 315 3.80 26.33 15.89
CA TYR A 315 2.86 27.34 15.39
C TYR A 315 3.50 28.72 15.31
N GLU A 316 4.52 28.96 16.12
CA GLU A 316 5.35 30.16 16.04
C GLU A 316 6.32 30.08 14.87
N LYS A 317 6.50 31.20 14.18
CA LYS A 317 7.51 31.32 13.12
C LYS A 317 8.90 31.40 13.75
N LEU A 318 9.87 30.79 13.08
CA LEU A 318 11.27 30.91 13.42
C LEU A 318 11.78 32.33 13.15
N ALA A 319 12.87 32.71 13.81
CA ALA A 319 13.47 34.04 13.68
C ALA A 319 13.91 34.37 12.23
N ASN A 320 14.20 33.36 11.41
CA ASN A 320 14.55 33.51 10.00
C ASN A 320 13.32 33.60 9.06
N GLY A 321 12.09 33.59 9.61
CA GLY A 321 10.84 33.66 8.88
C GLY A 321 10.25 32.31 8.46
N ASP A 322 10.99 31.20 8.62
CA ASP A 322 10.47 29.87 8.34
C ASP A 322 9.34 29.48 9.30
N SER A 323 8.48 28.58 8.85
CA SER A 323 7.45 27.99 9.70
C SER A 323 7.58 26.47 9.73
N MET A 324 7.56 25.92 10.94
CA MET A 324 7.48 24.48 11.16
C MET A 324 6.03 23.98 11.19
N ARG A 325 5.03 24.87 11.11
CA ARG A 325 3.61 24.51 11.18
C ARG A 325 3.24 23.69 9.95
N SER A 326 2.62 22.54 10.16
CA SER A 326 2.07 21.75 9.06
C SER A 326 0.77 22.38 8.55
N ALA A 327 0.61 22.54 7.24
CA ALA A 327 -0.60 23.14 6.66
C ALA A 327 -1.81 22.21 6.78
N ILE A 328 -1.58 20.90 6.63
CA ILE A 328 -2.60 19.87 6.76
C ILE A 328 -2.48 19.21 8.13
N LYS A 329 -3.59 19.18 8.86
CA LYS A 329 -3.73 18.52 10.16
C LYS A 329 -4.61 17.28 9.98
N GLN A 330 -4.12 16.11 10.37
CA GLN A 330 -4.85 14.86 10.18
C GLN A 330 -5.71 14.50 11.39
N VAL A 331 -6.96 14.13 11.12
CA VAL A 331 -7.91 13.56 12.07
C VAL A 331 -8.06 12.08 11.72
N ALA A 332 -7.46 11.21 12.53
CA ALA A 332 -7.46 9.75 12.36
C ALA A 332 -8.14 9.05 13.55
N SER A 333 -8.41 7.75 13.43
CA SER A 333 -9.20 6.97 14.39
C SER A 333 -8.77 7.10 15.85
N GLY A 334 -7.47 7.19 16.14
CA GLY A 334 -6.96 7.36 17.51
C GLY A 334 -7.11 8.76 18.10
N ARG A 335 -7.45 9.78 17.29
CA ARG A 335 -7.55 11.20 17.69
C ARG A 335 -6.35 11.74 18.48
N PHE A 336 -5.16 11.16 18.28
CA PHE A 336 -3.95 11.58 18.99
C PHE A 336 -3.62 13.04 18.67
N GLY A 337 -3.48 13.85 19.73
CA GLY A 337 -3.15 15.27 19.64
C GLY A 337 -4.22 16.13 18.95
N VAL A 338 -5.43 15.62 18.73
CA VAL A 338 -6.54 16.39 18.13
C VAL A 338 -7.19 17.24 19.22
N THR A 339 -6.87 18.53 19.23
CA THR A 339 -7.43 19.54 20.15
C THR A 339 -8.02 20.71 19.37
N SER A 340 -8.80 21.57 20.02
CA SER A 340 -9.33 22.79 19.38
C SER A 340 -8.21 23.69 18.84
N ASN A 341 -7.09 23.81 19.57
CA ASN A 341 -5.92 24.59 19.13
C ASN A 341 -5.26 23.96 17.89
N TYR A 342 -5.11 22.63 17.88
CA TYR A 342 -4.59 21.87 16.75
C TYR A 342 -5.44 22.05 15.48
N LEU A 343 -6.76 21.94 15.61
CA LEU A 343 -7.71 22.08 14.50
C LEU A 343 -7.75 23.51 13.94
N THR A 344 -7.59 24.51 14.80
CA THR A 344 -7.56 25.93 14.41
C THR A 344 -6.28 26.28 13.64
N ASN A 345 -5.15 25.63 13.94
CA ASN A 345 -3.86 25.87 13.29
C ASN A 345 -3.67 25.08 11.97
N ALA A 346 -4.73 24.96 11.17
CA ALA A 346 -4.77 24.21 9.91
C ALA A 346 -5.28 25.08 8.75
N ASP A 347 -4.72 24.87 7.55
CA ASP A 347 -5.34 25.33 6.29
C ASP A 347 -6.23 24.22 5.68
N GLU A 348 -5.95 22.96 6.04
CA GLU A 348 -6.70 21.79 5.60
C GLU A 348 -6.77 20.75 6.73
N LEU A 349 -7.95 20.19 6.97
CA LEU A 349 -8.18 19.10 7.91
C LEU A 349 -8.40 17.80 7.14
N GLN A 350 -7.55 16.81 7.34
CA GLN A 350 -7.64 15.53 6.63
C GLN A 350 -8.24 14.44 7.51
N ILE A 351 -9.44 13.97 7.17
CA ILE A 351 -10.03 12.75 7.73
C ILE A 351 -9.34 11.55 7.08
N LYS A 352 -8.60 10.78 7.88
CA LYS A 352 -7.86 9.61 7.40
C LYS A 352 -8.70 8.34 7.54
N MET A 353 -9.48 8.01 6.51
CA MET A 353 -10.23 6.74 6.49
C MET A 353 -9.28 5.54 6.38
N ALA A 354 -8.24 5.63 5.54
CA ALA A 354 -7.28 4.55 5.35
C ALA A 354 -5.94 5.05 4.78
N GLN A 355 -4.96 4.15 4.69
CA GLN A 355 -3.69 4.36 3.98
C GLN A 355 -3.33 3.12 3.15
N GLY A 356 -2.64 3.34 2.02
CA GLY A 356 -2.33 2.28 1.06
C GLY A 356 -1.55 1.09 1.63
N ALA A 357 -0.61 1.34 2.55
CA ALA A 357 0.23 0.28 3.13
C ALA A 357 -0.52 -0.70 4.05
N LYS A 358 -1.68 -0.30 4.57
CA LYS A 358 -2.50 -1.10 5.48
C LYS A 358 -3.97 -0.65 5.49
N PRO A 359 -4.69 -0.82 4.38
CA PRO A 359 -6.11 -0.52 4.34
C PRO A 359 -6.88 -1.47 5.28
N GLY A 360 -7.91 -0.94 5.94
CA GLY A 360 -8.72 -1.68 6.92
C GLY A 360 -8.05 -1.87 8.29
N GLU A 361 -6.94 -1.18 8.57
CA GLU A 361 -6.25 -1.20 9.86
C GLU A 361 -5.87 0.22 10.34
N GLY A 362 -5.64 0.36 11.64
CA GLY A 362 -5.22 1.62 12.25
C GLY A 362 -3.71 1.91 12.18
N GLY A 363 -3.36 3.13 12.60
CA GLY A 363 -1.99 3.55 12.88
C GLY A 363 -1.29 2.61 13.88
N GLN A 364 0.03 2.47 13.76
CA GLN A 364 0.84 1.68 14.68
C GLN A 364 2.12 2.45 14.99
N LEU A 365 2.38 2.66 16.28
CA LEU A 365 3.63 3.19 16.77
C LEU A 365 4.15 2.26 17.88
N PRO A 366 5.30 1.58 17.68
CA PRO A 366 5.89 0.73 18.70
C PRO A 366 6.20 1.51 19.99
N GLY A 367 6.00 0.88 21.15
CA GLY A 367 6.10 1.54 22.45
C GLY A 367 7.48 2.14 22.73
N HIS A 368 8.54 1.52 22.25
CA HIS A 368 9.92 2.02 22.35
C HIS A 368 10.20 3.25 21.47
N LYS A 369 9.22 3.72 20.68
CA LYS A 369 9.23 5.01 19.98
C LYS A 369 8.31 6.06 20.63
N VAL A 370 7.66 5.72 21.75
CA VAL A 370 6.77 6.62 22.48
C VAL A 370 7.56 7.15 23.67
N ASP A 371 8.45 8.12 23.39
CA ASP A 371 9.14 8.86 24.44
C ASP A 371 8.21 9.86 25.14
N ASP A 372 8.71 10.58 26.14
CA ASP A 372 7.92 11.55 26.92
C ASP A 372 7.34 12.67 26.04
N TRP A 373 8.06 13.08 24.99
CA TRP A 373 7.60 14.14 24.09
C TRP A 373 6.46 13.63 23.22
N ILE A 374 6.63 12.47 22.58
CA ILE A 374 5.59 11.81 21.80
C ILE A 374 4.35 11.55 22.66
N ALA A 375 4.54 11.03 23.87
CA ALA A 375 3.45 10.76 24.80
C ALA A 375 2.70 12.05 25.16
N LYS A 376 3.41 13.14 25.45
CA LYS A 376 2.82 14.46 25.72
C LYS A 376 2.01 14.96 24.52
N THR A 377 2.57 14.95 23.31
CA THR A 377 1.90 15.41 22.09
C THR A 377 0.64 14.60 21.77
N ARG A 378 0.65 13.30 22.11
CA ARG A 378 -0.48 12.39 21.82
C ARG A 378 -1.47 12.25 22.97
N HIS A 379 -1.19 12.85 24.12
CA HIS A 379 -1.91 12.62 25.38
C HIS A 379 -1.98 11.13 25.75
N SER A 380 -0.85 10.43 25.60
CA SER A 380 -0.70 9.00 25.89
C SER A 380 0.33 8.74 26.98
N THR A 381 0.56 7.47 27.30
CA THR A 381 1.57 7.04 28.28
C THR A 381 2.92 6.75 27.62
N PRO A 382 4.05 7.26 28.15
CA PRO A 382 5.39 6.92 27.67
C PRO A 382 5.64 5.41 27.67
N GLY A 383 6.37 4.91 26.68
CA GLY A 383 6.76 3.49 26.53
C GLY A 383 5.64 2.54 26.08
N VAL A 384 4.37 2.97 26.06
CA VAL A 384 3.24 2.12 25.70
C VAL A 384 3.02 2.16 24.18
N GLY A 385 2.93 0.97 23.56
CA GLY A 385 2.64 0.86 22.14
C GLY A 385 1.26 1.41 21.78
N LEU A 386 1.21 2.25 20.73
CA LEU A 386 -0.02 2.87 20.26
C LEU A 386 -0.50 2.17 19.00
N ILE A 387 -1.52 1.33 19.15
CA ILE A 387 -2.27 0.72 18.04
C ILE A 387 -3.62 1.42 17.99
N SER A 388 -3.83 2.23 16.96
CA SER A 388 -5.11 2.92 16.80
C SER A 388 -6.22 1.92 16.44
N PRO A 389 -7.47 2.18 16.86
CA PRO A 389 -8.61 1.42 16.36
C PRO A 389 -8.62 1.41 14.83
N PRO A 390 -9.00 0.30 14.18
CA PRO A 390 -9.15 0.28 12.72
C PRO A 390 -10.21 1.28 12.21
N PRO A 391 -11.44 1.34 12.76
CA PRO A 391 -12.42 2.33 12.35
C PRO A 391 -12.29 3.63 13.14
N HIS A 392 -12.80 4.71 12.57
CA HIS A 392 -13.21 5.87 13.34
C HIS A 392 -14.47 5.49 14.13
N HIS A 393 -14.46 5.67 15.45
CA HIS A 393 -15.61 5.30 16.30
C HIS A 393 -16.82 6.24 16.15
N ASP A 394 -16.63 7.37 15.46
CA ASP A 394 -17.63 8.36 15.07
C ASP A 394 -17.93 8.32 13.57
N ILE A 395 -17.51 7.25 12.85
CA ILE A 395 -17.85 7.05 11.43
C ILE A 395 -18.19 5.58 11.18
N TYR A 396 -19.48 5.23 11.23
CA TYR A 396 -19.97 3.90 10.88
C TYR A 396 -20.78 3.86 9.58
N SER A 397 -21.06 5.02 9.02
CA SER A 397 -21.85 5.21 7.82
C SER A 397 -21.41 6.48 7.08
N ILE A 398 -22.03 6.76 5.92
CA ILE A 398 -21.69 7.95 5.14
C ILE A 398 -22.26 9.23 5.78
N GLU A 399 -23.38 9.13 6.48
CA GLU A 399 -24.00 10.19 7.25
C GLU A 399 -23.17 10.56 8.49
N ASP A 400 -22.53 9.59 9.13
CA ASP A 400 -21.58 9.87 10.22
C ASP A 400 -20.33 10.60 9.70
N LEU A 401 -19.84 10.24 8.52
CA LEU A 401 -18.75 10.99 7.89
C LEU A 401 -19.19 12.43 7.59
N ALA A 402 -20.42 12.63 7.12
CA ALA A 402 -20.97 13.97 6.89
C ALA A 402 -21.06 14.77 8.20
N GLN A 403 -21.42 14.13 9.31
CA GLN A 403 -21.42 14.76 10.63
C GLN A 403 -20.01 15.18 11.06
N LEU A 404 -18.99 14.32 10.89
CA LEU A 404 -17.62 14.71 11.23
C LEU A 404 -17.12 15.86 10.33
N ILE A 405 -17.46 15.85 9.03
CA ILE A 405 -17.13 16.97 8.13
C ILE A 405 -17.78 18.27 8.63
N PHE A 406 -19.04 18.20 9.05
CA PHE A 406 -19.74 19.34 9.64
C PHE A 406 -19.03 19.84 10.91
N ASP A 407 -18.66 18.95 11.83
CA ASP A 407 -18.00 19.30 13.09
C ASP A 407 -16.64 19.96 12.83
N LEU A 408 -15.84 19.41 11.90
CA LEU A 408 -14.53 19.96 11.55
C LEU A 408 -14.63 21.35 10.89
N LYS A 409 -15.61 21.57 10.00
CA LYS A 409 -15.89 22.91 9.43
C LYS A 409 -16.35 23.91 10.50
N ASN A 410 -17.03 23.46 11.56
CA ASN A 410 -17.39 24.33 12.68
C ASN A 410 -16.19 24.63 13.59
N ALA A 411 -15.29 23.66 13.80
CA ALA A 411 -14.06 23.86 14.56
C ALA A 411 -13.09 24.82 13.84
N ASN A 412 -13.01 24.75 12.51
CA ASN A 412 -12.21 25.68 11.70
C ASN A 412 -12.90 25.96 10.36
N ARG A 413 -13.58 27.12 10.29
CA ARG A 413 -14.32 27.54 9.10
C ARG A 413 -13.44 27.90 7.90
N ALA A 414 -12.17 28.20 8.12
CA ALA A 414 -11.23 28.56 7.07
C ALA A 414 -10.58 27.33 6.42
N ALA A 415 -10.53 26.20 7.13
CA ALA A 415 -9.90 24.99 6.64
C ALA A 415 -10.78 24.25 5.63
N ARG A 416 -10.16 23.75 4.56
CA ARG A 416 -10.79 22.74 3.69
C ARG A 416 -10.80 21.38 4.36
N ILE A 417 -11.77 20.53 4.01
CA ILE A 417 -11.83 19.15 4.49
C ILE A 417 -11.39 18.18 3.40
N ASN A 418 -10.34 17.41 3.72
CA ASN A 418 -9.77 16.37 2.87
C ASN A 418 -10.15 15.00 3.42
N VAL A 419 -10.65 14.10 2.56
CA VAL A 419 -10.93 12.71 2.95
C VAL A 419 -9.97 11.78 2.24
N LYS A 420 -9.10 11.11 3.01
CA LYS A 420 -8.11 10.17 2.48
C LYS A 420 -8.68 8.77 2.41
N LEU A 421 -8.92 8.31 1.18
CA LEU A 421 -9.34 6.97 0.81
C LEU A 421 -8.16 6.18 0.23
N VAL A 422 -8.36 4.88 0.04
CA VAL A 422 -7.42 3.99 -0.65
C VAL A 422 -8.09 3.42 -1.89
N SER A 423 -7.32 3.30 -2.97
CA SER A 423 -7.75 2.65 -4.21
C SER A 423 -8.21 1.21 -3.94
N LYS A 424 -9.46 0.94 -4.32
CA LYS A 424 -10.10 -0.37 -4.41
C LYS A 424 -11.24 -0.32 -5.43
N ALA A 425 -11.72 -1.44 -5.95
CA ALA A 425 -13.01 -1.42 -6.66
C ALA A 425 -14.14 -0.85 -5.79
N GLY A 426 -14.97 -0.02 -6.40
CA GLY A 426 -16.08 0.66 -5.74
C GLY A 426 -15.68 1.95 -5.02
N VAL A 427 -14.40 2.35 -5.06
CA VAL A 427 -13.95 3.63 -4.47
C VAL A 427 -14.63 4.83 -5.15
N GLY A 428 -15.03 4.72 -6.42
CA GLY A 428 -15.75 5.79 -7.10
C GLY A 428 -17.13 6.06 -6.50
N THR A 429 -17.85 5.01 -6.11
CA THR A 429 -19.14 5.14 -5.40
C THR A 429 -18.95 5.81 -4.04
N ILE A 430 -17.90 5.43 -3.31
CA ILE A 430 -17.56 6.05 -2.03
C ILE A 430 -17.22 7.53 -2.24
N ALA A 431 -16.42 7.85 -3.25
CA ALA A 431 -16.05 9.24 -3.57
C ALA A 431 -17.28 10.12 -3.88
N ALA A 432 -18.29 9.58 -4.56
CA ALA A 432 -19.55 10.28 -4.78
C ALA A 432 -20.31 10.57 -3.47
N GLY A 433 -20.32 9.61 -2.54
CA GLY A 433 -20.87 9.81 -1.20
C GLY A 433 -20.11 10.89 -0.42
N VAL A 434 -18.78 10.84 -0.44
CA VAL A 434 -17.90 11.82 0.22
C VAL A 434 -18.12 13.24 -0.34
N ALA A 435 -18.27 13.39 -1.66
CA ALA A 435 -18.58 14.68 -2.27
C ALA A 435 -19.97 15.21 -1.85
N LYS A 436 -20.96 14.33 -1.69
CA LYS A 436 -22.28 14.69 -1.15
C LYS A 436 -22.23 15.05 0.33
N ALA A 437 -21.28 14.50 1.07
CA ALA A 437 -21.02 14.82 2.47
C ALA A 437 -20.25 16.15 2.66
N HIS A 438 -20.07 16.94 1.60
CA HIS A 438 -19.43 18.27 1.62
C HIS A 438 -17.93 18.28 1.95
N ALA A 439 -17.20 17.20 1.64
CA ALA A 439 -15.74 17.26 1.58
C ALA A 439 -15.31 18.21 0.45
N ASP A 440 -14.16 18.87 0.61
CA ASP A 440 -13.59 19.78 -0.39
C ASP A 440 -12.51 19.09 -1.23
N VAL A 441 -11.86 18.06 -0.66
CA VAL A 441 -10.80 17.28 -1.32
C VAL A 441 -11.02 15.79 -1.06
N ILE A 442 -10.80 14.96 -2.08
CA ILE A 442 -10.76 13.50 -1.94
C ILE A 442 -9.39 13.02 -2.39
N LEU A 443 -8.64 12.39 -1.47
CA LEU A 443 -7.36 11.77 -1.79
C LEU A 443 -7.56 10.27 -2.06
N ILE A 444 -7.15 9.80 -3.24
CA ILE A 444 -7.08 8.38 -3.56
C ILE A 444 -5.63 7.89 -3.41
N ALA A 445 -5.36 7.11 -2.36
CA ALA A 445 -4.03 6.55 -2.12
C ALA A 445 -3.83 5.21 -2.83
N GLY A 446 -2.67 5.01 -3.45
CA GLY A 446 -2.24 3.72 -4.00
C GLY A 446 -1.74 2.75 -2.94
N TYR A 447 -1.84 1.45 -3.20
CA TYR A 447 -1.36 0.36 -2.33
C TYR A 447 0.12 0.47 -1.94
N ASP A 448 0.91 1.09 -2.83
CA ASP A 448 2.37 1.20 -2.74
C ASP A 448 2.85 2.33 -1.80
N GLY A 449 1.91 3.04 -1.14
CA GLY A 449 2.20 4.04 -0.13
C GLY A 449 3.14 3.53 0.99
N GLY A 450 3.97 4.43 1.52
CA GLY A 450 4.91 4.10 2.60
C GLY A 450 4.24 3.92 3.98
N THR A 451 4.95 3.30 4.91
CA THR A 451 4.55 3.19 6.33
C THR A 451 5.77 3.03 7.23
N GLY A 452 5.71 3.60 8.44
CA GLY A 452 6.73 3.38 9.47
C GLY A 452 6.61 2.02 10.16
N ALA A 453 5.39 1.49 10.29
CA ALA A 453 5.09 0.20 10.90
C ALA A 453 3.76 -0.37 10.37
N SER A 454 3.79 -1.61 9.91
CA SER A 454 2.64 -2.34 9.38
C SER A 454 2.92 -3.84 9.34
N PRO A 455 1.89 -4.70 9.47
CA PRO A 455 2.01 -6.10 9.06
C PRO A 455 2.46 -6.19 7.61
N ILE A 456 3.42 -7.08 7.35
CA ILE A 456 3.98 -7.31 6.02
C ILE A 456 2.91 -7.79 5.04
N SER A 457 1.97 -8.63 5.52
CA SER A 457 0.84 -9.11 4.72
C SER A 457 0.00 -7.95 4.15
N SER A 458 -0.25 -6.91 4.93
CA SER A 458 -1.02 -5.75 4.48
C SER A 458 -0.26 -4.90 3.47
N VAL A 459 1.05 -4.74 3.65
CA VAL A 459 1.91 -3.99 2.70
C VAL A 459 1.96 -4.66 1.33
N LYS A 460 1.80 -5.99 1.27
CA LYS A 460 1.85 -6.74 0.02
C LYS A 460 0.50 -7.02 -0.61
N HIS A 461 -0.51 -7.28 0.21
CA HIS A 461 -1.74 -7.93 -0.25
C HIS A 461 -3.01 -7.09 -0.06
N ALA A 462 -2.88 -5.81 0.31
CA ALA A 462 -4.04 -4.95 0.53
C ALA A 462 -3.92 -3.59 -0.17
N GLY A 463 -5.03 -3.15 -0.77
CA GLY A 463 -5.09 -1.95 -1.61
C GLY A 463 -4.78 -2.26 -3.08
N LEU A 464 -5.01 -1.27 -3.95
CA LEU A 464 -4.74 -1.38 -5.39
C LEU A 464 -3.93 -0.21 -5.93
N PRO A 465 -3.39 -0.31 -7.16
CA PRO A 465 -2.74 0.81 -7.83
C PRO A 465 -3.65 2.06 -7.87
N TRP A 466 -3.06 3.24 -7.66
CA TRP A 466 -3.82 4.48 -7.65
C TRP A 466 -4.39 4.80 -9.03
N GLU A 467 -3.75 4.34 -10.12
CA GLU A 467 -4.21 4.53 -11.50
C GLU A 467 -5.66 4.05 -11.67
N LEU A 468 -5.98 2.89 -11.08
CA LEU A 468 -7.32 2.30 -11.13
C LEU A 468 -8.34 3.08 -10.28
N GLY A 469 -7.98 3.36 -9.03
CA GLY A 469 -8.89 4.03 -8.10
C GLY A 469 -9.15 5.49 -8.46
N LEU A 470 -8.12 6.20 -8.90
CA LEU A 470 -8.19 7.60 -9.34
C LEU A 470 -9.09 7.73 -10.56
N ALA A 471 -8.87 6.90 -11.57
CA ALA A 471 -9.71 6.89 -12.77
C ALA A 471 -11.17 6.56 -12.44
N GLU A 472 -11.41 5.56 -11.58
CA GLU A 472 -12.77 5.20 -11.15
C GLU A 472 -13.46 6.34 -10.38
N ALA A 473 -12.74 7.00 -9.47
CA ALA A 473 -13.25 8.16 -8.73
C ALA A 473 -13.58 9.33 -9.65
N HIS A 474 -12.67 9.69 -10.55
CA HIS A 474 -12.88 10.73 -11.55
C HIS A 474 -14.12 10.45 -12.40
N GLN A 475 -14.17 9.28 -13.03
CA GLN A 475 -15.28 8.90 -13.92
C GLN A 475 -16.63 8.86 -13.20
N THR A 476 -16.66 8.33 -11.97
CA THR A 476 -17.90 8.24 -11.19
C THR A 476 -18.40 9.61 -10.76
N LEU A 477 -17.51 10.49 -10.31
CA LEU A 477 -17.85 11.87 -9.95
C LEU A 477 -18.36 12.67 -11.15
N VAL A 478 -17.76 12.49 -12.33
CA VAL A 478 -18.22 13.13 -13.58
C VAL A 478 -19.61 12.63 -13.95
N ARG A 479 -19.83 11.30 -13.98
CA ARG A 479 -21.13 10.69 -14.29
C ARG A 479 -22.25 11.19 -13.38
N ASN A 480 -21.93 11.47 -12.11
CA ASN A 480 -22.89 11.97 -11.11
C ASN A 480 -22.97 13.50 -11.03
N LYS A 481 -22.26 14.26 -11.88
CA LYS A 481 -22.18 15.74 -11.84
C LYS A 481 -21.71 16.28 -10.48
N LEU A 482 -20.83 15.55 -9.83
CA LEU A 482 -20.22 15.90 -8.53
C LEU A 482 -18.75 16.32 -8.67
N ARG A 483 -18.11 16.06 -9.82
CA ARG A 483 -16.67 16.30 -10.01
C ARG A 483 -16.22 17.74 -9.78
N SER A 484 -17.07 18.72 -10.09
CA SER A 484 -16.77 20.14 -9.89
C SER A 484 -16.84 20.60 -8.43
N ARG A 485 -17.32 19.74 -7.51
CA ARG A 485 -17.48 20.09 -6.09
C ARG A 485 -16.24 19.78 -5.25
N VAL A 486 -15.33 18.96 -5.77
CA VAL A 486 -14.20 18.42 -5.02
C VAL A 486 -12.93 18.48 -5.85
N VAL A 487 -11.82 18.73 -5.18
CA VAL A 487 -10.49 18.52 -5.74
C VAL A 487 -10.13 17.04 -5.59
N LEU A 488 -9.64 16.41 -6.66
CA LEU A 488 -9.06 15.06 -6.54
C LEU A 488 -7.56 15.14 -6.31
N GLN A 489 -7.10 14.52 -5.23
CA GLN A 489 -5.69 14.36 -4.91
C GLN A 489 -5.30 12.88 -5.05
N THR A 490 -4.05 12.59 -5.41
CA THR A 490 -3.54 11.22 -5.40
C THR A 490 -2.16 11.13 -4.76
N ASP A 491 -1.90 10.02 -4.07
CA ASP A 491 -0.57 9.65 -3.59
C ASP A 491 -0.33 8.15 -3.81
N GLY A 492 0.91 7.72 -3.61
CA GLY A 492 1.34 6.35 -3.92
C GLY A 492 2.56 6.36 -4.83
N GLN A 493 3.73 6.50 -4.22
CA GLN A 493 5.01 6.33 -4.91
C GLN A 493 5.21 7.21 -6.16
N LEU A 494 4.58 8.39 -6.22
CA LEU A 494 4.85 9.42 -7.23
C LEU A 494 6.31 9.89 -7.08
N LYS A 495 7.12 9.68 -8.12
CA LYS A 495 8.58 9.82 -8.10
C LYS A 495 9.15 10.76 -9.15
N THR A 496 8.41 11.00 -10.24
CA THR A 496 8.87 11.75 -11.42
C THR A 496 7.77 12.68 -11.91
N GLY A 497 8.12 13.68 -12.73
CA GLY A 497 7.16 14.53 -13.44
C GLY A 497 6.24 13.72 -14.35
N ARG A 498 6.74 12.63 -14.96
CA ARG A 498 5.89 11.67 -15.71
C ARG A 498 4.78 11.08 -14.86
N ASP A 499 5.07 10.64 -13.63
CA ASP A 499 4.03 10.13 -12.72
C ASP A 499 2.95 11.19 -12.47
N LEU A 500 3.34 12.47 -12.31
CA LEU A 500 2.41 13.58 -12.10
C LEU A 500 1.53 13.85 -13.32
N ALA A 501 2.13 13.85 -14.52
CA ALA A 501 1.41 14.03 -15.77
C ALA A 501 0.36 12.93 -15.99
N ILE A 502 0.72 11.66 -15.74
CA ILE A 502 -0.23 10.54 -15.84
C ILE A 502 -1.34 10.68 -14.78
N ALA A 503 -1.00 11.04 -13.54
CA ALA A 503 -2.00 11.31 -12.51
C ALA A 503 -2.97 12.44 -12.91
N CYS A 504 -2.44 13.51 -13.52
CA CYS A 504 -3.24 14.63 -14.02
C CYS A 504 -4.23 14.17 -15.11
N LEU A 505 -3.75 13.41 -16.10
CA LEU A 505 -4.57 12.87 -17.18
C LEU A 505 -5.64 11.88 -16.68
N LEU A 506 -5.37 11.17 -15.59
CA LEU A 506 -6.35 10.31 -14.91
C LEU A 506 -7.30 11.07 -13.97
N GLY A 507 -7.11 12.38 -13.83
CA GLY A 507 -8.06 13.29 -13.21
C GLY A 507 -7.66 13.85 -11.85
N ALA A 508 -6.42 13.67 -11.39
CA ALA A 508 -5.89 14.35 -10.20
C ALA A 508 -5.56 15.82 -10.49
N GLU A 509 -5.72 16.66 -9.47
CA GLU A 509 -5.40 18.09 -9.48
C GLU A 509 -4.30 18.43 -8.47
N GLU A 510 -4.12 17.59 -7.44
CA GLU A 510 -3.08 17.71 -6.42
C GLU A 510 -2.32 16.38 -6.24
N TRP A 511 -1.08 16.45 -5.79
CA TRP A 511 -0.19 15.27 -5.67
C TRP A 511 0.47 15.16 -4.31
N GLY A 512 0.45 13.95 -3.74
CA GLY A 512 1.17 13.61 -2.53
C GLY A 512 2.52 12.95 -2.81
N VAL A 513 3.62 13.61 -2.42
CA VAL A 513 5.00 13.08 -2.56
C VAL A 513 5.61 12.89 -1.16
N ALA A 514 5.77 11.63 -0.75
CA ALA A 514 6.22 11.29 0.60
C ALA A 514 7.59 10.60 0.63
N THR A 515 7.69 9.38 0.09
CA THR A 515 8.92 8.59 0.18
C THR A 515 10.09 9.25 -0.56
N ALA A 516 9.86 9.85 -1.74
CA ALA A 516 10.90 10.60 -2.45
C ALA A 516 11.40 11.79 -1.60
N ALA A 517 10.50 12.52 -0.95
CA ALA A 517 10.87 13.61 -0.03
C ALA A 517 11.67 13.09 1.17
N LEU A 518 11.30 11.95 1.77
CA LEU A 518 12.10 11.31 2.84
C LEU A 518 13.49 10.87 2.35
N VAL A 519 13.59 10.33 1.12
CA VAL A 519 14.88 9.94 0.52
C VAL A 519 15.78 11.16 0.38
N VAL A 520 15.24 12.27 -0.14
CA VAL A 520 15.94 13.56 -0.23
C VAL A 520 16.32 14.10 1.15
N GLY A 521 15.45 13.93 2.15
CA GLY A 521 15.71 14.24 3.55
C GLY A 521 16.76 13.34 4.23
N GLY A 522 17.23 12.28 3.56
CA GLY A 522 18.33 11.42 4.03
C GLY A 522 18.01 9.93 4.11
N CYS A 523 16.77 9.50 3.88
CA CYS A 523 16.41 8.07 3.94
C CYS A 523 17.17 7.25 2.90
N ILE A 524 17.74 6.13 3.35
CA ILE A 524 18.49 5.17 2.52
C ILE A 524 17.73 3.86 2.26
N MET A 525 16.41 3.84 2.51
CA MET A 525 15.53 2.70 2.25
C MET A 525 15.91 1.38 2.98
N MET A 526 16.44 1.48 4.20
CA MET A 526 16.82 0.32 5.02
C MET A 526 15.61 -0.51 5.53
N ARG A 527 14.40 0.08 5.53
CA ARG A 527 13.14 -0.56 5.97
C ARG A 527 13.10 -1.04 7.43
N LYS A 528 13.91 -0.45 8.31
CA LYS A 528 13.91 -0.68 9.77
C LYS A 528 13.20 0.41 10.59
N CYS A 529 12.28 1.14 9.96
CA CYS A 529 11.59 2.29 10.57
C CYS A 529 10.85 1.97 11.88
N HIS A 530 10.33 0.75 12.00
CA HIS A 530 9.60 0.24 13.17
C HIS A 530 10.53 -0.16 14.32
N LEU A 531 11.83 -0.37 14.06
CA LEU A 531 12.78 -0.84 15.06
C LEU A 531 13.42 0.29 15.88
N ASN A 532 13.16 1.55 15.55
CA ASN A 532 13.81 2.72 16.16
C ASN A 532 15.33 2.80 15.93
N THR A 533 15.85 2.09 14.93
CA THR A 533 17.30 1.98 14.65
C THR A 533 17.67 2.63 13.32
N CYS A 534 17.01 3.74 12.98
CA CYS A 534 17.29 4.45 11.73
C CYS A 534 18.70 5.06 11.77
N PRO A 535 19.63 4.66 10.88
CA PRO A 535 21.04 5.08 10.96
C PRO A 535 21.29 6.53 10.50
N VAL A 536 20.26 7.21 10.01
CA VAL A 536 20.32 8.55 9.41
C VAL A 536 19.37 9.53 10.10
N GLY A 537 18.89 9.19 11.30
CA GLY A 537 18.04 10.07 12.10
C GLY A 537 16.66 10.39 11.54
N VAL A 538 16.20 9.72 10.48
CA VAL A 538 14.89 9.99 9.84
C VAL A 538 13.73 9.35 10.60
N ALA A 539 13.78 8.03 10.84
CA ALA A 539 12.65 7.24 11.35
C ALA A 539 12.95 6.67 12.75
N THR A 540 13.42 7.52 13.66
CA THR A 540 13.82 7.15 15.03
C THR A 540 13.49 8.26 16.02
N GLN A 541 13.21 7.86 17.26
CA GLN A 541 13.12 8.74 18.44
C GLN A 541 14.33 8.60 19.36
N ASP A 542 15.28 7.71 19.04
CA ASP A 542 16.56 7.60 19.76
C ASP A 542 17.34 8.93 19.64
N PRO A 543 17.68 9.60 20.76
CA PRO A 543 18.36 10.90 20.74
C PRO A 543 19.73 10.87 20.06
N GLU A 544 20.50 9.78 20.20
CA GLU A 544 21.82 9.67 19.58
C GLU A 544 21.71 9.46 18.08
N LEU A 545 20.76 8.63 17.62
CA LEU A 545 20.53 8.44 16.20
C LEU A 545 19.92 9.68 15.53
N ARG A 546 19.10 10.46 16.25
CA ARG A 546 18.55 11.73 15.74
C ARG A 546 19.63 12.77 15.45
N LYS A 547 20.72 12.81 16.22
CA LYS A 547 21.87 13.70 15.95
C LYS A 547 22.54 13.42 14.59
N LEU A 548 22.33 12.24 14.01
CA LEU A 548 22.85 11.87 12.69
C LEU A 548 22.00 12.42 11.52
N PHE A 549 20.86 13.07 11.82
CA PHE A 549 20.02 13.67 10.80
C PHE A 549 20.72 14.88 10.16
N THR A 550 20.89 14.85 8.83
CA THR A 550 21.60 15.87 8.04
C THR A 550 20.75 16.46 6.93
N GLY A 551 19.43 16.32 7.01
CA GLY A 551 18.50 16.86 6.01
C GLY A 551 18.53 18.40 5.98
N ASN A 552 18.40 18.96 4.78
CA ASN A 552 18.24 20.40 4.57
C ASN A 552 16.91 20.68 3.81
N PRO A 553 16.06 21.62 4.28
CA PRO A 553 14.83 21.98 3.57
C PRO A 553 15.03 22.38 2.10
N ASP A 554 16.16 22.99 1.75
CA ASP A 554 16.45 23.41 0.38
C ASP A 554 16.55 22.21 -0.58
N HIS A 555 17.05 21.06 -0.12
CA HIS A 555 17.10 19.86 -0.96
C HIS A 555 15.69 19.37 -1.28
N VAL A 556 14.76 19.44 -0.32
CA VAL A 556 13.35 19.08 -0.53
C VAL A 556 12.67 20.10 -1.44
N VAL A 557 12.96 21.40 -1.30
CA VAL A 557 12.50 22.42 -2.26
C VAL A 557 12.98 22.09 -3.68
N ASN A 558 14.25 21.69 -3.85
CA ASN A 558 14.80 21.30 -5.15
C ASN A 558 14.07 20.09 -5.74
N LEU A 559 13.70 19.09 -4.92
CA LEU A 559 12.88 17.96 -5.38
C LEU A 559 11.58 18.42 -6.06
N PHE A 560 10.82 19.29 -5.40
CA PHE A 560 9.55 19.78 -5.94
C PHE A 560 9.74 20.68 -7.15
N LYS A 561 10.82 21.47 -7.20
CA LYS A 561 11.19 22.22 -8.41
C LYS A 561 11.48 21.29 -9.59
N PHE A 562 12.27 20.24 -9.39
CA PHE A 562 12.60 19.29 -10.46
C PHE A 562 11.40 18.49 -10.95
N LEU A 563 10.54 18.02 -10.04
CA LEU A 563 9.29 17.36 -10.39
C LEU A 563 8.38 18.28 -11.22
N THR A 564 8.30 19.56 -10.82
CA THR A 564 7.50 20.57 -11.51
C THR A 564 8.07 20.88 -12.89
N GLU A 565 9.39 21.04 -13.01
CA GLU A 565 10.01 21.37 -14.29
C GLU A 565 9.88 20.22 -15.29
N GLU A 566 10.05 18.97 -14.86
CA GLU A 566 9.81 17.80 -15.73
C GLU A 566 8.33 17.73 -16.16
N LEU A 567 7.39 18.06 -15.26
CA LEU A 567 5.97 18.14 -15.63
C LEU A 567 5.73 19.25 -16.67
N ARG A 568 6.35 20.43 -16.51
CA ARG A 568 6.23 21.55 -17.47
C ARG A 568 6.81 21.20 -18.83
N GLU A 569 7.95 20.52 -18.87
CA GLU A 569 8.52 19.99 -20.11
C GLU A 569 7.55 19.04 -20.83
N ILE A 570 6.93 18.11 -20.09
CA ILE A 570 5.94 17.18 -20.64
C ILE A 570 4.70 17.93 -21.14
N MET A 571 4.21 18.92 -20.40
CA MET A 571 3.08 19.76 -20.83
C MET A 571 3.42 20.50 -22.13
N ALA A 572 4.61 21.09 -22.23
CA ALA A 572 5.08 21.78 -23.42
C ALA A 572 5.19 20.83 -24.63
N GLU A 573 5.78 19.65 -24.42
CA GLU A 573 5.90 18.59 -25.43
C GLU A 573 4.54 18.12 -25.96
N LEU A 574 3.53 18.07 -25.08
CA LEU A 574 2.17 17.63 -25.41
C LEU A 574 1.24 18.76 -25.86
N GLY A 575 1.72 20.01 -25.93
CA GLY A 575 0.93 21.17 -26.37
C GLY A 575 -0.14 21.62 -25.36
N PHE A 576 0.16 21.51 -24.06
CA PHE A 576 -0.69 22.01 -22.96
C PHE A 576 -0.01 23.17 -22.23
N ARG A 577 -0.78 24.21 -21.94
CA ARG A 577 -0.35 25.39 -21.18
C ARG A 577 -0.65 25.21 -19.71
#